data_AF-A0A316D2P9-F1
#
_entry.id   AF-A0A316D2P9-F1
#
_cell.length_a   1.000
_cell.length_b   1.000
_cell.length_c   1.000
_cell.angle_alpha   90.00
_cell.angle_beta   90.00
_cell.angle_gamma   90.00
#
_symmetry.space_group_name_H-M   'P 1'
#
loop_
_entity.id
_entity.type
_entity.pdbx_description
1 polymer ?
#
loop_
_entity_poly.entity_id
_entity_poly.type
_entity_poly.pdbx_seq_one_letter_code
_entity_poly.pdbx_strand_id
1 'polypeptide(L)'
;MKKQLALLLLSGALLGTAITSVGCSNATDVSNKLQQSAEDALNKLANDPALKQKLMDTAGATKDKVESFMGNLMKNPTVVDAEKQLGNQVVQSVIEQAVQNNGGNLDAATQEWIVKELQKKLQQ
;
A
#
# COMPACT_ATOMS: atom_id res chain seq x y z
N MET A 1 -14.40 -40.17 40.99
CA MET A 1 -14.06 -38.75 41.18
C MET A 1 -12.62 -38.53 40.74
N LYS A 2 -12.37 -37.79 39.66
CA LYS A 2 -11.03 -37.37 39.24
C LYS A 2 -11.11 -35.93 38.77
N LYS A 3 -10.70 -35.00 39.63
CA LYS A 3 -10.24 -33.67 39.24
C LYS A 3 -8.82 -33.84 38.74
N GLN A 4 -8.43 -33.23 37.62
CA GLN A 4 -7.19 -32.46 37.47
C GLN A 4 -7.34 -31.51 36.28
N LEU A 5 -7.14 -30.24 36.57
CA LEU A 5 -6.93 -29.15 35.63
C LEU A 5 -5.51 -29.27 35.07
N ALA A 6 -5.32 -29.09 33.77
CA ALA A 6 -4.02 -28.70 33.22
C ALA A 6 -4.21 -27.90 31.93
N LEU A 7 -3.85 -26.63 32.02
CA LEU A 7 -3.71 -25.66 30.94
C LEU A 7 -2.25 -25.71 30.46
N LEU A 8 -1.97 -26.06 29.19
CA LEU A 8 -0.68 -25.90 28.51
C LEU A 8 -0.98 -25.75 26.99
N LEU A 9 -1.00 -24.54 26.43
CA LEU A 9 0.11 -23.76 25.84
C LEU A 9 0.81 -24.42 24.63
N LEU A 10 0.67 -23.73 23.49
CA LEU A 10 1.55 -23.59 22.32
C LEU A 10 2.61 -24.66 22.07
N SER A 11 2.46 -25.44 20.99
CA SER A 11 3.53 -25.75 20.00
C SER A 11 3.08 -26.84 19.01
N GLY A 12 3.12 -26.52 17.72
CA GLY A 12 3.02 -27.47 16.61
C GLY A 12 3.64 -26.83 15.39
N ALA A 13 4.98 -26.70 15.35
CA ALA A 13 5.88 -27.73 14.82
C ALA A 13 5.59 -28.05 13.34
N LEU A 14 6.10 -27.18 12.47
CA LEU A 14 7.07 -27.50 11.42
C LEU A 14 7.43 -29.00 11.23
N LEU A 15 7.42 -29.41 9.95
CA LEU A 15 8.05 -30.59 9.33
C LEU A 15 7.25 -31.91 9.42
N GLY A 16 6.86 -32.60 8.35
CA GLY A 16 7.08 -32.40 6.93
C GLY A 16 6.67 -33.66 6.15
N THR A 17 6.50 -33.53 4.83
CA THR A 17 6.78 -34.60 3.86
C THR A 17 7.40 -33.98 2.61
N ALA A 18 8.42 -34.67 2.13
CA ALA A 18 9.45 -34.17 1.25
C ALA A 18 9.19 -34.47 -0.23
N ILE A 19 9.56 -33.50 -1.07
CA ILE A 19 10.23 -33.64 -2.38
C ILE A 19 9.40 -34.26 -3.52
N THR A 20 8.84 -33.37 -4.35
CA THR A 20 9.20 -33.37 -5.77
C THR A 20 9.83 -32.00 -6.07
N SER A 21 11.06 -32.01 -6.58
CA SER A 21 11.77 -30.81 -7.01
C SER A 21 11.07 -30.25 -8.25
N VAL A 22 10.08 -29.39 -8.05
CA VAL A 22 9.48 -28.57 -9.11
C VAL A 22 9.36 -27.14 -8.58
N GLY A 23 10.41 -26.35 -8.82
CA GLY A 23 10.32 -24.89 -8.95
C GLY A 23 10.21 -24.06 -7.66
N CYS A 24 11.31 -23.88 -6.94
CA CYS A 24 11.55 -22.62 -6.21
C CYS A 24 11.51 -21.38 -7.14
N SER A 25 11.47 -21.58 -8.46
CA SER A 25 11.21 -20.53 -9.46
C SER A 25 9.83 -19.89 -9.27
N ASN A 26 8.81 -20.65 -8.87
CA ASN A 26 7.42 -20.18 -8.95
C ASN A 26 7.09 -19.14 -7.88
N ALA A 27 7.62 -19.28 -6.67
CA ALA A 27 7.37 -18.32 -5.57
C ALA A 27 8.08 -16.98 -5.83
N THR A 28 9.31 -17.03 -6.34
CA THR A 28 10.08 -15.84 -6.74
C THR A 28 9.45 -15.17 -7.96
N ASP A 29 9.03 -15.94 -8.98
CA ASP A 29 8.39 -15.41 -10.18
C ASP A 29 7.04 -14.77 -9.88
N VAL A 30 6.23 -15.36 -8.99
CA VAL A 30 4.95 -14.77 -8.56
C VAL A 30 5.19 -13.51 -7.72
N SER A 31 6.18 -13.52 -6.83
CA SER A 31 6.52 -12.34 -6.02
C SER A 31 7.03 -11.19 -6.88
N ASN A 32 7.89 -11.47 -7.86
CA ASN A 32 8.42 -10.49 -8.80
C ASN A 32 7.30 -9.91 -9.68
N LYS A 33 6.40 -10.75 -10.20
CA LYS A 33 5.23 -10.28 -10.98
C LYS A 33 4.30 -9.40 -10.15
N LEU A 34 4.09 -9.75 -8.88
CA LEU A 34 3.27 -8.95 -7.97
C LEU A 34 3.92 -7.60 -7.65
N GLN A 35 5.24 -7.56 -7.42
CA GLN A 35 5.97 -6.30 -7.25
C GLN A 35 5.89 -5.43 -8.50
N GLN A 36 6.15 -6.01 -9.66
CA GLN A 36 6.11 -5.29 -10.93
C GLN A 36 4.71 -4.76 -11.25
N SER A 37 3.66 -5.53 -10.94
CA SER A 37 2.27 -5.07 -11.08
C SER A 37 1.96 -3.88 -10.17
N ALA A 38 2.48 -3.86 -8.94
CA ALA A 38 2.27 -2.75 -8.01
C ALA A 38 3.04 -1.50 -8.46
N GLU A 39 4.29 -1.65 -8.90
CA GLU A 39 5.08 -0.56 -9.46
C GLU A 39 4.40 0.04 -10.71
N ASP A 40 3.87 -0.79 -11.60
CA ASP A 40 3.12 -0.33 -12.78
C ASP A 40 1.85 0.41 -12.40
N ALA A 41 1.11 -0.07 -11.39
CA ALA A 41 -0.11 0.56 -10.92
C ALA A 41 0.17 1.90 -10.22
N LEU A 42 1.22 1.98 -9.40
CA LEU A 42 1.69 3.23 -8.79
C LEU A 42 2.18 4.22 -9.85
N ASN A 43 2.90 3.75 -10.87
CA ASN A 43 3.33 4.61 -11.98
C ASN A 43 2.15 5.15 -12.78
N LYS A 44 1.11 4.33 -13.02
CA LYS A 44 -0.14 4.78 -13.63
C LYS A 44 -0.85 5.80 -12.74
N LEU A 45 -0.96 5.53 -11.44
CA LEU A 45 -1.60 6.44 -10.49
C LEU A 45 -0.85 7.77 -10.36
N ALA A 46 0.48 7.74 -10.30
CA ALA A 46 1.33 8.93 -10.28
C ALA A 46 1.21 9.77 -11.55
N ASN A 47 0.87 9.15 -12.68
CA ASN A 47 0.75 9.80 -13.99
C ASN A 47 -0.70 9.95 -14.47
N ASP A 48 -1.68 9.65 -13.62
CA ASP A 48 -3.09 9.78 -13.96
C ASP A 48 -3.42 11.26 -14.20
N PRO A 49 -3.81 11.64 -15.43
CA PRO A 49 -4.08 13.03 -15.77
C PRO A 49 -5.31 13.60 -15.05
N ALA A 50 -6.34 12.77 -14.80
CA ALA A 50 -7.55 13.20 -14.11
C ALA A 50 -7.25 13.45 -12.63
N LEU A 51 -6.49 12.57 -11.99
CA LEU A 51 -6.05 12.77 -10.61
C LEU A 51 -5.16 14.00 -10.49
N LYS A 52 -4.14 14.14 -11.36
CA LYS A 52 -3.26 15.33 -11.35
C LYS A 52 -4.05 16.62 -11.52
N GLN A 53 -4.99 16.67 -12.47
CA GLN A 53 -5.83 17.85 -12.69
C GLN A 53 -6.66 18.17 -11.45
N LYS A 54 -7.32 17.17 -10.87
CA LYS A 54 -8.11 17.35 -9.65
C LYS A 54 -7.27 17.87 -8.48
N LEU A 55 -6.05 17.37 -8.32
CA LEU A 55 -5.13 17.85 -7.30
C LEU A 55 -4.67 19.28 -7.58
N MET A 56 -4.34 19.63 -8.82
CA MET A 56 -4.01 21.01 -9.19
C MET A 56 -5.17 21.96 -8.88
N ASP A 57 -6.41 21.58 -9.24
CA ASP A 57 -7.61 22.39 -9.03
C ASP A 57 -7.91 22.55 -7.54
N THR A 58 -7.81 21.47 -6.75
CA THR A 58 -8.10 21.48 -5.31
C THR A 58 -7.02 22.25 -4.53
N ALA A 59 -5.76 22.12 -4.95
CA ALA A 59 -4.61 22.74 -4.29
C ALA A 59 -4.31 24.17 -4.76
N GLY A 60 -4.88 24.61 -5.88
CA GLY A 60 -4.42 25.80 -6.60
C GLY A 60 -2.93 25.72 -6.94
N ALA A 61 -2.41 24.52 -7.19
CA ALA A 61 -0.97 24.24 -7.30
C ALA A 61 -0.52 24.08 -8.75
N THR A 62 0.76 24.32 -9.00
CA THR A 62 1.37 24.06 -10.31
C THR A 62 1.53 22.56 -10.57
N LYS A 63 1.62 22.20 -11.86
CA LYS A 63 1.90 20.83 -12.29
C LYS A 63 3.14 20.26 -11.60
N ASP A 64 4.25 21.00 -11.58
CA ASP A 64 5.51 20.55 -10.97
C ASP A 64 5.36 20.25 -9.47
N LYS A 65 4.55 21.03 -8.76
CA LYS A 65 4.27 20.81 -7.34
C LYS A 65 3.49 19.52 -7.11
N VAL A 66 2.47 19.26 -7.94
CA VAL A 66 1.69 18.00 -7.91
C VAL A 66 2.55 16.80 -8.28
N GLU A 67 3.38 16.92 -9.32
CA GLU A 67 4.26 15.83 -9.76
C GLU A 67 5.31 15.49 -8.72
N SER A 68 5.92 16.50 -8.09
CA SER A 68 6.84 16.29 -6.97
C SER A 68 6.15 15.63 -5.77
N PHE A 69 4.95 16.10 -5.42
CA PHE A 69 4.16 15.52 -4.34
C PHE A 69 3.83 14.04 -4.60
N MET A 70 3.29 13.72 -5.77
CA MET A 70 2.92 12.35 -6.16
C MET A 70 4.16 11.45 -6.26
N GLY A 71 5.24 11.95 -6.87
CA GLY A 71 6.48 11.20 -7.03
C GLY A 71 7.16 10.87 -5.71
N ASN A 72 7.04 11.72 -4.69
CA ASN A 72 7.51 11.42 -3.34
C ASN A 72 6.58 10.44 -2.62
N LEU A 73 5.27 10.62 -2.76
CA LEU A 73 4.27 9.78 -2.12
C LEU A 73 4.36 8.32 -2.60
N MET A 74 4.50 8.07 -3.91
CA MET A 74 4.55 6.70 -4.46
C MET A 74 5.83 5.95 -4.10
N LYS A 75 6.88 6.63 -3.63
CA LYS A 75 8.09 5.99 -3.11
C LYS A 75 7.91 5.48 -1.68
N ASN A 76 6.82 5.84 -1.01
CA ASN A 76 6.58 5.40 0.36
C ASN A 76 6.15 3.93 0.37
N PRO A 77 6.82 3.05 1.16
CA PRO A 77 6.53 1.62 1.16
C PRO A 77 5.10 1.29 1.59
N THR A 78 4.50 2.07 2.50
CA THR A 78 3.10 1.86 2.90
C THR A 78 2.13 2.14 1.76
N VAL A 79 2.44 3.09 0.89
CA VAL A 79 1.63 3.39 -0.29
C VAL A 79 1.74 2.24 -1.30
N VAL A 80 2.93 1.67 -1.47
CA VAL A 80 3.15 0.47 -2.30
C VAL A 80 2.36 -0.72 -1.77
N ASP A 81 2.44 -0.98 -0.47
CA ASP A 81 1.71 -2.09 0.16
C ASP A 81 0.19 -1.89 0.09
N ALA A 82 -0.27 -0.66 0.26
CA ALA A 82 -1.69 -0.31 0.14
C ALA A 82 -2.21 -0.47 -1.28
N GLU A 83 -1.43 -0.11 -2.30
CA GLU A 83 -1.82 -0.37 -3.69
C GLU A 83 -1.96 -1.87 -3.92
N LYS A 84 -0.95 -2.66 -3.51
CA LYS A 84 -0.94 -4.11 -3.69
C LYS A 84 -2.11 -4.83 -3.01
N GLN A 85 -2.50 -4.38 -1.81
CA GLN A 85 -3.49 -5.08 -0.98
C GLN A 85 -4.89 -4.49 -1.06
N LEU A 86 -5.02 -3.17 -1.21
CA LEU A 86 -6.31 -2.46 -1.22
C LEU A 86 -6.73 -2.03 -2.64
N GLY A 87 -5.78 -1.95 -3.58
CA GLY A 87 -6.01 -1.53 -4.96
C GLY A 87 -5.95 -0.02 -5.17
N ASN A 88 -5.75 0.37 -6.44
CA ASN A 88 -5.51 1.78 -6.81
C ASN A 88 -6.64 2.74 -6.40
N GLN A 89 -7.90 2.30 -6.43
CA GLN A 89 -9.05 3.18 -6.19
C GLN A 89 -9.10 3.65 -4.74
N VAL A 90 -8.72 2.77 -3.80
CA VAL A 90 -8.64 3.09 -2.38
C VAL A 90 -7.51 4.09 -2.14
N VAL A 91 -6.33 3.84 -2.72
CA VAL A 91 -5.18 4.74 -2.61
C VAL A 91 -5.52 6.13 -3.18
N GLN A 92 -6.11 6.18 -4.37
CA GLN A 92 -6.55 7.43 -5.00
C GLN A 92 -7.54 8.20 -4.10
N SER A 93 -8.57 7.52 -3.59
CA SER A 93 -9.59 8.15 -2.75
C SER A 93 -8.99 8.76 -1.49
N VAL A 94 -8.03 8.07 -0.86
CA VAL A 94 -7.32 8.60 0.32
C VAL A 94 -6.48 9.82 -0.03
N ILE A 95 -5.79 9.82 -1.18
CA ILE A 95 -5.00 10.97 -1.64
C ILE A 95 -5.89 12.19 -1.84
N GLU A 96 -7.00 12.03 -2.56
CA GLU A 96 -7.95 13.12 -2.82
C GLU A 96 -8.54 13.67 -1.52
N GLN A 97 -8.94 12.77 -0.61
CA GLN A 97 -9.47 13.15 0.70
C GLN A 97 -8.43 13.90 1.54
N ALA A 98 -7.16 13.47 1.51
CA ALA A 98 -6.09 14.13 2.26
C ALA A 98 -5.87 15.57 1.80
N VAL A 99 -5.82 15.77 0.47
CA VAL A 99 -5.59 17.09 -0.12
C VAL A 99 -6.80 17.98 0.14
N GLN A 100 -8.02 17.46 0.02
CA GLN A 100 -9.23 18.21 0.36
C GLN A 100 -9.28 18.60 1.84
N ASN A 101 -8.98 17.66 2.75
CA ASN A 101 -9.03 17.89 4.20
C ASN A 101 -7.95 18.86 4.69
N ASN A 102 -6.79 18.89 4.03
CA ASN A 102 -5.71 19.82 4.34
C ASN A 102 -5.82 21.14 3.57
N GLY A 103 -7.00 21.47 3.02
CA GLY A 103 -7.24 22.76 2.35
C GLY A 103 -6.41 22.95 1.08
N GLY A 104 -6.07 21.85 0.39
CA GLY A 104 -5.27 21.87 -0.81
C GLY A 104 -3.75 21.85 -0.58
N ASN A 105 -3.28 21.72 0.66
CA ASN A 105 -1.83 21.70 0.92
C ASN A 105 -1.18 20.43 0.36
N LEU A 106 -0.09 20.60 -0.40
CA LEU A 106 0.72 19.52 -0.98
C LEU A 106 2.11 19.50 -0.34
N ASP A 107 2.14 19.13 0.93
CA ASP A 107 3.31 19.15 1.79
C ASP A 107 3.55 17.80 2.49
N ALA A 108 4.61 17.74 3.31
CA ALA A 108 4.96 16.54 4.06
C ALA A 108 3.86 16.12 5.04
N ALA A 109 3.17 17.07 5.68
CA ALA A 109 2.09 16.76 6.62
C ALA A 109 0.93 16.04 5.92
N THR A 110 0.59 16.47 4.71
CA THR A 110 -0.42 15.82 3.88
C THR A 110 0.01 14.41 3.45
N GLN A 111 1.29 14.22 3.09
CA GLN A 111 1.83 12.89 2.79
C GLN A 111 1.79 11.96 4.00
N GLU A 112 2.20 12.44 5.18
CA GLU A 112 2.13 11.68 6.42
C GLU A 112 0.71 11.26 6.76
N TRP A 113 -0.26 12.15 6.54
CA TRP A 113 -1.67 11.83 6.76
C TRP A 113 -2.12 10.69 5.83
N ILE A 114 -1.78 10.75 4.54
CA ILE A 114 -2.09 9.69 3.57
C ILE A 114 -1.50 8.35 4.03
N VAL A 115 -0.21 8.35 4.38
CA VAL A 115 0.50 7.14 4.84
C VAL A 115 -0.17 6.55 6.08
N LYS A 116 -0.50 7.38 7.08
CA LYS A 116 -1.20 6.93 8.30
C LYS A 116 -2.57 6.36 8.00
N GLU A 117 -3.33 6.97 7.10
CA GLU A 117 -4.67 6.50 6.76
C GLU A 117 -4.64 5.19 5.97
N LEU A 118 -3.71 5.04 5.03
CA LEU A 118 -3.50 3.78 4.32
C LEU A 118 -3.03 2.67 5.26
N GLN A 119 -2.13 2.99 6.19
CA GLN A 119 -1.68 2.04 7.21
C GLN A 119 -2.85 1.53 8.06
N LYS A 120 -3.78 2.41 8.46
CA LYS A 120 -4.98 1.98 9.20
C LYS A 120 -5.86 1.05 8.36
N LYS A 121 -6.05 1.34 7.07
CA LYS A 121 -6.87 0.52 6.18
C LYS A 121 -6.25 -0.85 5.91
N LEU A 122 -4.92 -0.94 5.85
CA LEU A 122 -4.18 -2.21 5.76
C LEU A 122 -4.34 -3.10 7.00
N GLN A 123 -4.74 -2.54 8.15
CA GLN A 123 -4.91 -3.26 9.41
C GLN A 123 -6.36 -3.70 9.69
N GLN A 124 -7.30 -3.38 8.81
CA GLN A 124 -8.72 -3.74 8.91
C GLN A 124 -9.01 -5.04 8.16
#